data_AF-L5K9S9-F1
#
_entry.id   AF-L5K9S9-F1
#
_cell.length_a   1.000
_cell.length_b   1.000
_cell.length_c   1.000
_cell.angle_alpha   90.00
_cell.angle_beta   90.00
_cell.angle_gamma   90.00
#
_symmetry.space_group_name_H-M   'P 1'
#
loop_
_entity.id
_entity.type
_entity.pdbx_description
1 polymer ?
#
loop_
_entity_poly.entity_id
_entity_poly.type
_entity_poly.pdbx_seq_one_letter_code
_entity_poly.pdbx_strand_id
1 'polypeptide(L)' 'MDVISIDKTRQNFLLVYDTQGRFAIDRMTPEKAKFKSCKVRKIFVGTKGIPHLETHDARYPDPLIEVNGTIQIDII' A
#
# COMPACT_ATOMS: atom_id res chain seq x y z
N MET A 1 4.11 0.57 0.53
CA MET A 1 5.17 1.12 -0.34
C MET A 1 4.54 2.17 -1.23
N ASP A 2 5.18 3.31 -1.44
CA ASP A 2 4.58 4.42 -2.19
C ASP A 2 4.84 4.34 -3.69
N VAL A 3 3.78 4.52 -4.47
CA VAL A 3 3.83 4.63 -5.93
C VAL A 3 3.67 6.10 -6.31
N ILE A 4 4.54 6.58 -7.19
CA ILE A 4 4.54 7.97 -7.68
C ILE A 4 4.30 7.93 -9.19
N SER A 5 3.21 8.56 -9.64
CA SER A 5 2.89 8.72 -11.07
C SER A 5 3.13 10.16 -11.52
N ILE A 6 3.71 10.35 -12.71
CA ILE A 6 3.87 11.65 -13.35
C ILE A 6 3.19 11.62 -14.71
N ASP A 7 2.02 12.27 -14.80
CA ASP A 7 1.17 12.22 -16.01
C ASP A 7 1.84 12.85 -17.23
N LYS A 8 2.61 13.93 -17.04
CA LYS A 8 3.28 14.65 -18.12
C LYS A 8 4.31 13.80 -18.85
N THR A 9 5.04 12.96 -18.12
CA THR A 9 6.08 12.08 -18.68
C THR A 9 5.58 10.65 -18.88
N ARG A 10 4.36 10.32 -18.42
CA ARG A 10 3.77 8.98 -18.41
C ARG A 10 4.68 7.95 -17.75
N GLN A 11 5.38 8.36 -16.69
CA GLN A 11 6.32 7.51 -15.96
C GLN A 11 5.80 7.25 -14.55
N ASN A 12 6.00 6.00 -14.11
CA ASN A 12 5.63 5.55 -12.78
C ASN A 12 6.89 5.10 -12.03
N PHE A 13 6.90 5.37 -10.75
CA PHE A 13 8.03 5.06 -9.88
C PHE A 13 7.58 4.44 -8.57
N LEU A 14 8.43 3.58 -8.04
CA LEU A 14 8.30 3.01 -6.71
C LEU A 14 9.31 3.66 -5.78
N LEU A 15 8.84 4.10 -4.62
CA LEU A 15 9.71 4.56 -3.55
C LEU A 15 10.26 3.34 -2.79
N VAL A 16 11.57 3.14 -2.85
CA VAL A 16 12.28 1.99 -2.26
C VAL A 16 13.36 2.49 -1.30
N TYR A 17 13.78 1.63 -0.37
CA TYR A 17 14.96 1.90 0.45
C TYR A 17 16.19 1.26 -0.19
N ASP A 18 17.28 2.04 -0.31
CA ASP A 18 18.58 1.51 -0.69
C ASP A 18 19.22 0.71 0.48
N THR A 19 20.37 0.08 0.24
CA THR A 19 21.10 -0.68 1.26
C THR A 19 21.61 0.19 2.42
N GLN A 20 21.61 1.51 2.26
CA GLN A 20 21.99 2.49 3.27
C GLN A 20 20.78 3.10 3.99
N GLY A 21 19.57 2.63 3.70
CA GLY A 21 18.33 3.10 4.32
C GLY A 21 17.83 4.46 3.79
N ARG A 22 18.36 4.96 2.67
CA ARG A 22 17.89 6.18 2.02
C ARG A 22 16.76 5.87 1.05
N PHE A 23 15.91 6.87 0.82
CA PHE A 23 14.93 6.79 -0.26
C PHE A 23 15.61 6.78 -1.62
N ALA A 24 15.30 5.75 -2.39
CA ALA A 24 15.66 5.59 -3.79
C ALA A 24 14.38 5.42 -4.61
N ILE A 25 14.48 5.73 -5.90
CA ILE A 25 13.37 5.68 -6.83
C ILE A 25 13.68 4.60 -7.86
N ASP A 26 12.79 3.62 -8.00
CA ASP A 26 12.87 2.60 -9.05
C ASP A 26 11.76 2.82 -10.09
N ARG A 27 12.06 2.54 -11.37
CA ARG A 27 11.08 2.69 -12.46
C ARG A 27 10.14 1.49 -12.50
N MET A 28 8.85 1.74 -12.61
CA MET A 28 7.83 0.68 -12.56
C MET A 28 6.96 0.67 -13.82
N THR A 29 6.49 -0.52 -14.20
CA THR A 29 5.51 -0.67 -15.28
C THR A 29 4.14 -0.10 -14.89
N PRO A 30 3.36 0.45 -15.84
CA PRO A 30 2.06 1.04 -15.54
C PRO A 30 1.04 0.04 -14.97
N GLU A 31 1.17 -1.25 -15.30
CA GLU A 31 0.32 -2.30 -14.74
C GLU A 31 0.55 -2.53 -13.25
N LYS A 32 1.81 -2.44 -12.80
CA LYS A 32 2.14 -2.56 -11.37
C LYS A 32 1.82 -1.27 -10.61
N ALA A 33 1.93 -0.12 -11.26
CA ALA A 33 1.63 1.18 -10.67
C ALA A 33 0.16 1.34 -10.27
N LYS A 34 -0.74 0.49 -10.77
CA LYS A 34 -2.15 0.46 -10.35
C LYS A 34 -2.32 0.02 -8.89
N PHE A 35 -1.34 -0.70 -8.36
CA PHE A 35 -1.48 -1.36 -7.08
C PHE A 35 -0.45 -0.90 -6.06
N LYS A 36 -0.90 -0.72 -4.82
CA LYS A 36 -0.07 -0.40 -3.66
C LYS A 36 -0.04 -1.57 -2.69
N SER A 37 1.15 -1.97 -2.24
CA SER A 37 1.29 -2.95 -1.16
C SER A 37 1.21 -2.25 0.21
N CYS A 38 0.26 -2.68 1.02
CA CYS A 38 -0.02 -2.12 2.34
C CYS A 38 0.16 -3.18 3.43
N LYS A 39 1.01 -2.89 4.41
CA LYS A 39 1.16 -3.76 5.58
C LYS A 39 0.03 -3.51 6.57
N VAL A 40 -0.56 -4.59 7.04
CA VAL A 40 -1.55 -4.59 8.11
C VAL A 40 -0.87 -4.31 9.44
N ARG A 41 -1.29 -3.25 10.12
CA ARG A 41 -0.81 -2.91 11.47
C ARG A 41 -1.68 -3.49 12.55
N LYS A 42 -3.00 -3.33 12.45
CA LYS A 42 -3.95 -3.75 13.47
C LYS A 42 -5.27 -4.16 12.85
N ILE A 43 -5.93 -5.11 13.50
CA ILE A 43 -7.31 -5.50 13.25
C ILE A 43 -8.05 -5.30 14.55
N PHE A 44 -9.19 -4.62 14.51
CA PHE A 44 -10.04 -4.44 15.68
C PHE A 44 -11.50 -4.43 15.28
N VAL A 45 -12.37 -4.76 16.22
CA VAL A 45 -13.82 -4.71 16.04
C VAL A 45 -14.31 -3.34 16.51
N GLY A 46 -14.89 -2.57 15.60
CA GLY A 46 -15.44 -1.24 15.88
C GLY A 46 -16.87 -1.29 16.43
N THR A 47 -17.50 -0.13 16.47
CA THR A 47 -18.90 0.00 16.88
C THR A 47 -19.81 -0.86 16.00
N LYS A 48 -20.80 -1.51 16.62
CA LYS A 48 -21.75 -2.44 15.96
C LYS A 48 -21.12 -3.77 15.47
N GLY A 49 -19.95 -4.16 15.98
CA GLY A 49 -19.35 -5.46 15.66
C GLY A 49 -18.67 -5.52 14.29
N ILE A 50 -18.42 -4.37 13.65
CA ILE A 50 -17.84 -4.29 12.31
C ILE A 50 -16.32 -4.42 12.42
N PRO A 51 -15.68 -5.38 11.72
CA PRO A 51 -14.22 -5.49 11.71
C PRO A 51 -13.60 -4.34 10.92
N HIS A 52 -12.54 -3.75 11.48
CA HIS A 52 -11.74 -2.70 10.87
C HIS A 52 -10.27 -3.12 10.81
N LEU A 53 -9.67 -2.92 9.65
CA LEU A 53 -8.25 -3.03 9.40
C LEU A 53 -7.62 -1.65 9.42
N GLU A 54 -6.53 -1.49 10.17
CA GLU A 54 -5.62 -0.36 10.03
C GLU A 54 -4.37 -0.80 9.27
N THR A 55 -4.15 -0.21 8.11
CA THR A 55 -2.87 -0.26 7.41
C THR A 55 -2.14 1.08 7.53
N HIS A 56 -0.92 1.17 7.01
CA HIS A 56 -0.16 2.42 7.02
C HIS A 56 -0.82 3.57 6.23
N ASP A 57 -1.66 3.27 5.23
CA ASP A 57 -2.23 4.27 4.32
C ASP A 57 -3.75 4.32 4.33
N ALA A 58 -4.41 3.19 4.56
CA ALA A 58 -5.86 3.07 4.40
C ALA A 58 -6.50 2.21 5.49
N ARG A 59 -7.79 2.44 5.73
CA ARG A 59 -8.64 1.63 6.59
C ARG A 59 -9.56 0.79 5.73
N TYR A 60 -9.61 -0.52 5.95
CA TYR A 60 -10.43 -1.43 5.14
C TYR A 60 -11.21 -2.41 6.05
N PRO A 61 -12.50 -2.67 5.81
CA PRO A 61 -13.26 -3.63 6.60
C PRO A 61 -13.23 -5.00 5.92
N ASP A 62 -12.16 -5.78 6.13
CA ASP A 62 -12.12 -7.18 5.67
C ASP A 62 -11.75 -8.12 6.82
N PRO A 63 -12.65 -9.06 7.20
CA PRO A 63 -12.44 -9.99 8.30
C PRO A 63 -11.49 -11.16 7.97
N LEU A 64 -11.14 -11.40 6.71
CA LEU A 64 -10.32 -12.56 6.29
C LEU A 64 -8.81 -12.30 6.36
N ILE A 65 -8.41 -11.06 6.66
CA ILE A 65 -7.03 -10.62 6.59
C ILE A 65 -6.36 -10.83 7.96
N GLU A 66 -5.11 -11.30 7.98
CA GLU A 66 -4.34 -11.50 9.21
C GLU A 66 -3.44 -10.31 9.56
N VAL A 67 -3.17 -10.12 10.86
CA VAL A 67 -2.21 -9.11 11.34
C VAL A 67 -0.82 -9.45 10.83
N ASN A 68 -0.04 -8.44 10.42
CA ASN A 68 1.26 -8.55 9.75
C ASN A 68 1.23 -9.05 8.31
N GLY A 69 0.06 -9.38 7.76
CA GLY A 69 -0.11 -9.63 6.34
C GLY A 69 0.20 -8.38 5.49
N THR A 70 0.46 -8.62 4.20
CA THR A 70 0.55 -7.55 3.19
C THR A 70 -0.64 -7.68 2.26
N ILE A 71 -1.37 -6.60 2.09
CA ILE A 71 -2.54 -6.53 1.20
C ILE A 71 -2.19 -5.69 -0.02
N GLN A 72 -2.79 -6.02 -1.15
CA GLN A 72 -2.66 -5.25 -2.38
C GLN A 72 -3.91 -4.40 -2.55
N ILE A 73 -3.74 -3.08 -2.61
CA ILE A 73 -4.82 -2.11 -2.76
C ILE A 73 -4.72 -1.53 -4.17
N ASP A 74 -5.84 -1.48 -4.89
CA ASP A 74 -5.95 -0.74 -6.14
C ASP A 74 -6.05 0.76 -5.81
N ILE A 75 -5.15 1.56 -6.38
CA ILE A 75 -5.02 3.00 -6.12
C ILE A 75 -5.46 3.86 -7.31
N ILE A 76 -6.06 3.26 -8.34
CA ILE A 76 -6.64 3.95 -9.50
C ILE A 76 -8.08 4.38 -9.23
#